data_AF-A0A8D8SSR7-F1
#
_entry.id   AF-A0A8D8SSR7-F1
#
_cell.length_a   1.000
_cell.length_b   1.000
_cell.length_c   1.000
_cell.angle_alpha   90.00
_cell.angle_beta   90.00
_cell.angle_gamma   90.00
#
_symmetry.space_group_name_H-M   'P 1'
#
loop_
_entity.id
_entity.type
_entity.pdbx_description
1 polymer ?
#
loop_
_entity_poly.entity_id
_entity_poly.type
_entity_poly.pdbx_seq_one_letter_code
_entity_poly.pdbx_strand_id
1 'polypeptide(L)'
;EGSAHGILQPDFLHAIKTGSKQCQLVIQAIQSLQKKVGKPKLVLASSQEQEEGSTTSNDSASEENVYSKVKCLASMRVRQIFTDHSVDKLSRDDVINEIRADICDKLQILNINVSTLCVSNYSKGFIIRDVIFI
;
A
#
# COMPACT_ATOMS: atom_id res chain seq x y z
N GLU A 1 3.15 7.59 -19.28
CA GLU A 1 3.89 8.85 -19.42
C GLU A 1 3.84 9.29 -20.88
N GLY A 2 3.90 10.60 -21.15
CA GLY A 2 3.85 11.13 -22.52
C GLY A 2 4.17 12.62 -22.57
N SER A 3 4.65 13.08 -23.73
CA SER A 3 4.92 14.50 -24.03
C SER A 3 4.10 14.91 -25.25
N ALA A 4 3.67 16.17 -25.31
CA ALA A 4 2.91 16.71 -26.44
C ALA A 4 3.26 18.19 -26.67
N HIS A 5 3.20 18.65 -27.91
CA HIS A 5 3.59 20.01 -28.29
C HIS A 5 2.35 20.91 -28.44
N GLY A 6 1.96 21.60 -27.37
CA GLY A 6 0.96 22.67 -27.45
C GLY A 6 -0.43 22.24 -27.92
N ILE A 7 -0.86 21.01 -27.61
CA ILE A 7 -2.17 20.49 -28.00
C ILE A 7 -3.26 20.83 -26.99
N LEU A 8 -4.52 20.80 -27.43
CA LEU A 8 -5.66 21.01 -26.55
C LEU A 8 -5.86 19.81 -25.61
N GLN A 9 -6.33 20.09 -24.39
CA GLN A 9 -6.61 19.06 -23.39
C GLN A 9 -7.58 17.97 -23.88
N PRO A 10 -8.69 18.28 -24.59
CA PRO A 10 -9.60 17.25 -25.10
C PRO A 10 -8.91 16.27 -26.07
N ASP A 11 -8.00 16.76 -26.90
CA ASP A 11 -7.26 15.92 -27.86
C ASP A 11 -6.28 15.00 -27.11
N PHE A 12 -5.60 15.52 -26.09
CA PHE A 12 -4.73 14.73 -25.24
C PHE A 12 -5.50 13.64 -24.48
N LEU A 13 -6.67 13.97 -23.93
CA LEU A 13 -7.55 13.01 -23.24
C LEU A 13 -8.10 11.97 -24.21
N HIS A 14 -8.46 12.37 -25.42
CA HIS A 14 -8.88 11.44 -26.46
C HIS A 14 -7.75 10.47 -26.83
N ALA A 15 -6.52 10.97 -26.98
CA ALA A 15 -5.34 10.15 -27.24
C ALA A 15 -5.09 9.14 -26.12
N ILE A 16 -5.20 9.53 -24.84
CA ILE A 16 -5.08 8.62 -23.70
C ILE A 16 -6.15 7.52 -23.77
N LYS A 17 -7.41 7.90 -23.99
CA LYS A 17 -8.53 6.95 -24.06
C LYS A 17 -8.34 5.94 -25.19
N THR A 18 -7.95 6.43 -26.36
CA THR A 18 -7.70 5.58 -27.53
C THR A 18 -6.49 4.68 -27.30
N GLY A 19 -5.39 5.20 -26.75
CA GLY A 19 -4.21 4.40 -26.40
C GLY A 19 -4.54 3.27 -25.42
N SER A 20 -5.28 3.57 -24.35
CA SER A 20 -5.72 2.55 -23.38
C SER A 20 -6.58 1.46 -24.03
N LYS A 21 -7.46 1.82 -24.98
CA LYS A 21 -8.26 0.85 -25.73
C LYS A 21 -7.39 -0.09 -26.57
N GLN A 22 -6.37 0.45 -27.25
CA GLN A 22 -5.47 -0.37 -28.08
C GLN A 22 -4.57 -1.27 -27.22
N CYS A 23 -4.07 -0.79 -26.08
CA CYS A 23 -3.32 -1.62 -25.13
C CYS A 23 -4.14 -2.84 -24.68
N GLN A 24 -5.45 -2.72 -24.53
CA GLN A 24 -6.30 -3.84 -24.14
C GLN A 24 -6.27 -5.00 -25.15
N LEU A 25 -6.12 -4.71 -26.44
CA LEU A 25 -5.96 -5.75 -27.47
C LEU A 25 -4.65 -6.52 -27.30
N VAL A 26 -3.56 -5.80 -27.00
CA VAL A 26 -2.25 -6.40 -26.73
C VAL A 26 -2.30 -7.28 -25.48
N ILE A 27 -2.94 -6.78 -24.41
CA ILE A 27 -3.16 -7.54 -23.16
C ILE A 27 -3.91 -8.84 -23.44
N GLN A 28 -5.00 -8.79 -24.21
CA GLN A 28 -5.78 -9.98 -24.57
C GLN A 28 -4.95 -10.98 -25.36
N ALA A 29 -4.15 -10.52 -26.33
CA ALA A 29 -3.26 -11.38 -27.10
C ALA A 29 -2.20 -12.06 -26.21
N ILE A 30 -1.59 -11.32 -25.28
CA ILE A 30 -0.62 -11.86 -24.31
C ILE A 30 -1.30 -12.88 -23.39
N GLN A 31 -2.51 -12.60 -22.88
CA GLN A 31 -3.26 -13.54 -22.05
C GLN A 31 -3.61 -14.82 -22.81
N SER A 32 -4.04 -14.71 -24.08
CA SER A 32 -4.28 -15.87 -24.94
C SER A 32 -3.00 -16.68 -25.17
N LEU A 33 -1.85 -16.03 -25.32
CA LEU A 33 -0.56 -16.70 -25.48
C LEU A 33 -0.12 -17.38 -24.18
N GLN A 34 -0.20 -16.69 -23.05
CA GLN A 34 0.11 -17.23 -21.72
C GLN A 34 -0.73 -18.49 -21.44
N LYS A 35 -2.02 -18.49 -21.79
CA LYS A 35 -2.87 -19.69 -21.62
C LYS A 35 -2.43 -20.87 -22.48
N LYS A 36 -1.84 -20.61 -23.65
CA LYS A 36 -1.40 -21.66 -24.59
C LYS A 36 -0.03 -22.23 -24.24
N VAL A 37 0.93 -21.39 -23.86
CA VAL A 37 2.35 -21.76 -23.74
C VAL A 37 3.05 -21.14 -22.51
N GLY A 38 2.30 -20.50 -21.62
CA GLY A 38 2.87 -19.85 -20.45
C GLY A 38 3.46 -20.84 -19.46
N LYS A 39 4.62 -20.49 -18.90
CA LYS A 39 5.22 -21.24 -17.79
C LYS A 39 4.40 -21.03 -16.52
N PRO A 40 4.36 -22.01 -15.61
CA PRO A 40 3.76 -21.81 -14.30
C PRO A 40 4.44 -20.64 -13.59
N LYS A 41 3.65 -19.85 -12.87
CA LYS A 41 4.19 -18.77 -12.03
C LYS A 41 5.07 -19.41 -10.96
N LEU A 42 6.24 -18.82 -10.70
CA LEU A 42 7.12 -19.28 -9.63
C LEU A 42 6.34 -19.27 -8.32
N VAL A 43 6.30 -20.43 -7.64
CA VAL A 43 5.79 -20.53 -6.28
C VAL A 43 6.80 -19.88 -5.38
N LEU A 44 6.57 -18.62 -5.05
CA LEU A 44 7.24 -17.96 -3.94
C LEU A 44 6.64 -18.56 -2.66
N ALA A 45 7.48 -18.89 -1.68
CA ALA A 45 7.07 -19.31 -0.34
C ALA A 45 6.45 -18.13 0.46
N SER A 46 5.52 -17.45 -0.18
CA SER A 46 4.77 -16.33 0.35
C SER A 46 3.30 -16.59 -0.01
N SER A 47 2.57 -16.98 1.02
CA SER A 47 1.10 -16.89 1.14
C SER A 47 0.23 -18.11 0.81
N GLN A 48 0.77 -19.28 0.46
CA GLN A 48 -0.04 -20.51 0.34
C GLN A 48 0.72 -21.79 0.79
N GLU A 49 0.85 -21.97 2.11
CA GLU A 49 0.67 -23.30 2.73
C GLU A 49 -0.76 -23.37 3.32
N GLN A 50 -1.74 -22.84 2.60
CA GLN A 50 -3.15 -22.93 2.94
C GLN A 50 -3.92 -23.26 1.67
N GLU A 51 -3.81 -24.50 1.24
CA GLU A 51 -4.87 -25.22 0.53
C GLU A 51 -4.43 -26.69 0.54
N GLU A 52 -5.20 -27.51 1.25
CA GLU A 52 -5.10 -28.98 1.34
C GLU A 52 -4.12 -29.58 2.36
N GLY A 53 -4.55 -29.59 3.63
CA GLY A 53 -4.26 -30.70 4.54
C GLY A 53 -3.53 -30.38 5.84
N SER A 54 -4.30 -30.37 6.93
CA SER A 54 -3.88 -30.52 8.34
C SER A 54 -3.51 -29.26 9.16
N THR A 55 -4.40 -28.98 10.11
CA THR A 55 -4.12 -28.62 11.52
C THR A 55 -3.32 -27.33 11.83
N THR A 56 -4.08 -26.30 12.22
CA THR A 56 -3.76 -25.28 13.25
C THR A 56 -2.53 -24.37 13.04
N SER A 57 -2.76 -23.09 12.68
CA SER A 57 -2.22 -21.93 13.43
C SER A 57 -2.76 -20.58 12.92
N ASN A 58 -2.95 -19.66 13.86
CA ASN A 58 -3.72 -18.42 13.77
C ASN A 58 -2.91 -17.21 13.26
N ASP A 59 -2.42 -17.20 12.03
CA ASP A 59 -1.54 -16.10 11.58
C ASP A 59 -2.26 -14.90 10.94
N SER A 60 -3.42 -15.08 10.32
CA SER A 60 -4.20 -13.96 9.76
C SER A 60 -4.90 -13.11 10.81
N ALA A 61 -5.22 -13.68 11.99
CA ALA A 61 -5.75 -12.94 13.13
C ALA A 61 -4.69 -12.06 13.81
N SER A 62 -3.40 -12.36 13.62
CA SER A 62 -2.29 -11.62 14.21
C SER A 62 -2.10 -10.26 13.52
N GLU A 63 -2.07 -10.22 12.18
CA GLU A 63 -1.80 -8.99 11.43
C GLU A 63 -2.93 -7.94 11.55
N GLU A 64 -4.20 -8.36 11.53
CA GLU A 64 -5.35 -7.48 11.72
C GLU A 64 -5.40 -6.88 13.14
N ASN A 65 -4.97 -7.66 14.14
CA ASN A 65 -4.86 -7.20 15.53
C ASN A 65 -3.74 -6.17 15.70
N VAL A 66 -2.60 -6.35 15.03
CA VAL A 66 -1.51 -5.36 15.07
C VAL A 66 -1.92 -4.08 14.36
N TYR A 67 -2.59 -4.18 13.21
CA TYR A 67 -3.04 -3.01 12.46
C TYR A 67 -4.02 -2.14 13.26
N SER A 68 -5.03 -2.74 13.86
CA SER A 68 -6.02 -2.01 14.67
C SER A 68 -5.37 -1.32 15.88
N LYS A 69 -4.39 -1.96 16.53
CA LYS A 69 -3.59 -1.35 17.60
C LYS A 69 -2.76 -0.16 17.11
N VAL A 70 -2.06 -0.31 16.00
CA VAL A 70 -1.28 0.78 15.39
C VAL A 70 -2.18 1.95 15.01
N LYS A 71 -3.33 1.66 14.39
CA LYS A 71 -4.33 2.67 14.03
C LYS A 71 -4.81 3.42 15.26
N CYS A 72 -5.16 2.72 16.34
CA CYS A 72 -5.57 3.33 17.61
C CYS A 72 -4.47 4.26 18.17
N LEU A 73 -3.21 3.81 18.17
CA LEU A 73 -2.08 4.57 18.72
C LEU A 73 -1.66 5.77 17.85
N ALA A 74 -1.89 5.72 16.53
CA ALA A 74 -1.40 6.72 15.58
C ALA A 74 -2.45 7.76 15.16
N SER A 75 -3.71 7.35 14.98
CA SER A 75 -4.69 8.09 14.15
C SER A 75 -4.89 9.54 14.58
N MET A 76 -5.07 9.79 15.88
CA MET A 76 -5.29 11.16 16.39
C MET A 76 -4.07 12.06 16.16
N ARG A 77 -2.87 11.56 16.48
CA ARG A 77 -1.62 12.32 16.37
C ARG A 77 -1.26 12.61 14.91
N VAL A 78 -1.43 11.61 14.05
CA VAL A 78 -1.24 11.75 12.60
C VAL A 78 -2.26 12.73 12.01
N ARG A 79 -3.53 12.66 12.43
CA ARG A 79 -4.55 13.63 11.98
C ARG A 79 -4.16 15.04 12.35
N GLN A 80 -3.80 15.28 13.61
CA GLN A 80 -3.45 16.60 14.11
C GLN A 80 -2.33 17.25 13.29
N ILE A 81 -1.23 16.54 13.04
CA ILE A 81 -0.08 17.08 12.29
C ILE A 81 -0.39 17.30 10.80
N PHE A 82 -1.26 16.50 10.19
CA PHE A 82 -1.67 16.70 8.79
C PHE A 82 -2.76 17.77 8.60
N THR A 83 -3.47 18.15 9.67
CA THR A 83 -4.41 19.28 9.68
C THR A 83 -3.77 20.59 10.14
N ASP A 84 -2.56 20.54 10.70
CA ASP A 84 -1.84 21.74 11.13
C ASP A 84 -1.13 22.39 9.94
N HIS A 85 -1.67 23.51 9.47
CA HIS A 85 -1.12 24.27 8.35
C HIS A 85 0.04 25.20 8.75
N SER A 86 0.36 25.30 10.04
CA SER A 86 1.46 26.15 10.55
C SER A 86 2.83 25.45 10.51
N VAL A 87 2.84 24.13 10.34
CA VAL A 87 4.03 23.28 10.39
C VAL A 87 4.59 23.10 8.97
N ASP A 88 5.90 23.29 8.82
CA ASP A 88 6.59 23.11 7.54
C ASP A 88 6.81 21.62 7.22
N LYS A 89 7.39 21.32 6.05
CA LYS A 89 7.59 19.94 5.63
C LYS A 89 8.54 19.18 6.58
N LEU A 90 9.64 19.80 6.97
CA LEU A 90 10.69 19.11 7.74
C LEU A 90 10.20 18.81 9.15
N SER A 91 9.64 19.81 9.84
CA SER A 91 9.07 19.63 11.17
C SER A 91 7.94 18.59 11.21
N ARG A 92 7.09 18.53 10.18
CA ARG A 92 6.07 17.49 10.05
C ARG A 92 6.67 16.09 9.87
N ASP A 93 7.70 15.96 9.05
CA ASP A 93 8.40 14.67 8.86
C ASP A 93 9.06 14.22 10.18
N ASP A 94 9.64 15.14 10.96
CA ASP A 94 10.23 14.87 12.28
C ASP A 94 9.18 14.37 13.28
N VAL A 95 8.05 15.07 13.42
CA VAL A 95 6.95 14.66 14.30
C VAL A 95 6.38 13.29 13.90
N ILE A 96 6.27 13.01 12.60
CA ILE A 96 5.83 11.68 12.12
C ILE A 96 6.85 10.59 12.47
N ASN A 97 8.15 10.89 12.38
CA ASN A 97 9.20 9.96 12.79
C ASN A 97 9.16 9.66 14.29
N GLU A 98 8.89 10.68 15.12
CA GLU A 98 8.70 10.52 16.57
C GLU A 98 7.48 9.65 16.90
N ILE A 99 6.33 9.91 16.25
CA ILE A 99 5.12 9.08 16.42
C ILE A 99 5.41 7.62 16.05
N ARG A 100 6.16 7.39 14.96
CA ARG A 100 6.56 6.04 14.55
C ARG A 100 7.45 5.37 15.60
N ALA A 101 8.47 6.06 16.11
CA ALA A 101 9.36 5.52 17.13
C ALA A 101 8.59 5.12 18.40
N ASP A 102 7.73 6.01 18.91
CA ASP A 102 6.90 5.74 20.10
C ASP A 102 5.96 4.54 19.90
N ILE A 103 5.39 4.38 18.71
CA ILE A 103 4.54 3.21 18.42
C ILE A 103 5.38 1.93 18.36
N CYS A 104 6.55 1.96 17.73
CA CYS A 104 7.46 0.82 17.69
C CYS A 104 7.83 0.38 19.11
N ASP A 105 8.19 1.31 19.99
CA ASP A 105 8.52 1.03 21.38
C ASP A 105 7.32 0.41 22.13
N LYS A 106 6.12 0.97 21.96
CA LYS A 106 4.88 0.44 22.55
C LYS A 106 4.53 -0.97 22.05
N LEU A 107 4.79 -1.27 20.78
CA LEU A 107 4.53 -2.60 20.22
C LEU A 107 5.58 -3.63 20.66
N GLN A 108 6.83 -3.22 20.82
CA GLN A 108 7.89 -4.05 21.39
C GLN A 108 7.57 -4.46 22.84
N ILE A 109 7.06 -3.52 23.65
CA ILE A 109 6.59 -3.80 25.02
C ILE A 109 5.47 -4.85 25.03
N LEU A 110 4.61 -4.86 24.01
CA LEU A 110 3.53 -5.85 23.86
C LEU A 110 4.00 -7.20 23.29
N ASN A 111 5.32 -7.38 23.10
CA ASN A 111 5.96 -8.57 22.55
C ASN A 111 5.43 -8.97 21.16
N ILE A 112 4.98 -7.97 20.39
CA ILE A 112 4.52 -8.12 19.01
C ILE A 112 5.75 -8.04 18.11
N ASN A 113 5.97 -9.04 17.25
CA ASN A 113 7.12 -9.04 16.33
C ASN A 113 6.96 -7.92 15.29
N VAL A 114 7.68 -6.81 15.49
CA VAL A 114 7.55 -5.57 14.71
C VAL A 114 8.34 -5.62 13.38
N SER A 115 9.06 -6.72 13.11
CA SER A 115 9.98 -6.84 11.97
C SER A 115 9.29 -6.66 10.61
N THR A 116 7.98 -6.94 10.53
CA THR A 116 7.17 -6.81 9.30
C THR A 116 6.44 -5.46 9.19
N LEU A 117 6.27 -4.73 10.31
CA LEU A 117 5.46 -3.52 10.35
C LEU A 117 6.26 -2.24 9.98
N CYS A 118 7.56 -2.23 10.31
CA CYS A 118 8.42 -1.05 10.18
C CYS A 118 8.82 -0.69 8.74
N VAL A 119 8.67 -1.60 7.77
CA VAL A 119 9.47 -1.51 6.54
C VAL A 119 8.83 -0.67 5.43
N SER A 120 7.50 -0.59 5.25
CA SER A 120 7.01 0.24 4.11
C SER A 120 5.52 0.56 4.01
N ASN A 121 4.63 -0.27 4.56
CA ASN A 121 3.24 -0.25 4.07
C ASN A 121 2.28 0.66 4.85
N TYR A 122 2.59 0.98 6.12
CA TYR A 122 1.64 1.71 6.97
C TYR A 122 1.79 3.24 6.86
N SER A 123 2.98 3.74 6.58
CA SER A 123 3.28 5.18 6.60
C SER A 123 2.89 5.91 5.32
N LYS A 124 2.93 5.26 4.14
CA LYS A 124 2.82 5.97 2.85
C LYS A 124 1.44 5.95 2.20
N GLY A 125 0.59 4.95 2.47
CA GLY A 125 -0.63 4.74 1.68
C GLY A 125 -1.93 4.71 2.48
N PHE A 126 -1.95 4.10 3.65
CA PHE A 126 -3.21 3.68 4.26
C PHE A 126 -3.67 4.59 5.40
N ILE A 127 -2.80 4.91 6.37
CA ILE A 127 -3.19 5.78 7.50
C ILE A 127 -3.41 7.22 7.01
N ILE A 128 -2.52 7.75 6.17
CA ILE A 128 -2.65 9.13 5.65
C ILE A 128 -3.90 9.28 4.77
N ARG A 129 -4.17 8.32 3.87
CA ARG A 129 -5.35 8.37 3.01
C ARG A 129 -6.64 8.25 3.81
N ASP A 130 -6.73 7.30 4.75
CA ASP A 130 -7.93 7.09 5.55
C ASP A 130 -8.18 8.21 6.58
N VAL A 131 -7.14 8.98 6.95
CA VAL A 131 -7.25 10.13 7.87
C VAL A 131 -7.63 11.42 7.13
N ILE A 132 -7.15 11.62 5.89
CA ILE A 132 -7.37 12.83 5.09
C ILE A 132 -8.68 12.77 4.29
N PHE A 133 -9.06 11.60 3.76
CA PHE A 133 -10.29 11.43 2.99
C PHE A 133 -11.39 10.80 3.87
N ILE A 134 -11.99 11.62 4.73
CA ILE A 134 -13.35 11.41 5.27
C ILE A 134 -14.24 12.49 4.64
#